data_AF-A0AAD3RCS0-F1
#
_entry.id   AF-A0AAD3RCS0-F1
#
_cell.length_a   1.000
_cell.length_b   1.000
_cell.length_c   1.000
_cell.angle_alpha   90.00
_cell.angle_beta   90.00
_cell.angle_gamma   90.00
#
_symmetry.space_group_name_H-M   'P 1'
#
loop_
_entity.id
_entity.type
_entity.pdbx_description
1 polymer ?
#
loop_
_entity_poly.entity_id
_entity_poly.type
_entity_poly.pdbx_seq_one_letter_code
_entity_poly.pdbx_strand_id
1 'polypeptide(L)'
;MRKRIIPVRNFSKYSDYSMAAERLKNNPRHRDYLEGVSQSQLEKLLIILRDHMQGFSLEHSLASFRLDPDEDLNKLDDEELARKKGQMDELFEKNRRRKNDLDFVYDLEVDFSKPTQEKCSWDDESDDGF
;
A
#
# COMPACT_ATOMS: atom_id res chain seq x y z
N MET A 1 -24.73 -16.64 13.17
CA MET A 1 -24.31 -15.29 12.72
C MET A 1 -25.28 -14.79 11.64
N ARG A 2 -25.75 -13.55 11.74
CA ARG A 2 -26.67 -12.96 10.76
C ARG A 2 -25.85 -12.31 9.64
N LYS A 3 -25.89 -12.86 8.43
CA LYS A 3 -25.25 -12.28 7.24
C LYS A 3 -26.16 -11.18 6.67
N ARG A 4 -25.59 -10.06 6.23
CA ARG A 4 -26.29 -9.00 5.50
C ARG A 4 -25.62 -8.82 4.15
N ILE A 5 -26.44 -8.62 3.11
CA ILE A 5 -25.97 -8.40 1.75
C ILE A 5 -26.29 -6.95 1.40
N ILE A 6 -25.26 -6.18 1.07
CA ILE A 6 -25.39 -4.80 0.62
C ILE A 6 -25.07 -4.77 -0.88
N PRO A 7 -26.05 -4.47 -1.75
CA PRO A 7 -25.80 -4.43 -3.17
C PRO A 7 -24.99 -3.18 -3.53
N VAL A 8 -23.91 -3.37 -4.28
CA VAL A 8 -23.16 -2.29 -4.92
C VAL A 8 -23.91 -1.91 -6.19
N ARG A 9 -24.62 -0.77 -6.17
CA ARG A 9 -25.40 -0.27 -7.31
C ARG A 9 -24.62 0.77 -8.10
N ASN A 10 -24.90 0.85 -9.40
CA ASN A 10 -24.33 1.85 -10.32
C ASN A 10 -22.79 1.86 -10.32
N PHE A 11 -22.17 0.70 -10.10
CA PHE A 11 -20.73 0.53 -10.18
C PHE A 11 -20.37 -0.15 -11.49
N SER A 12 -19.40 0.43 -12.19
CA SER A 12 -18.91 -0.05 -13.47
C SER A 12 -17.39 -0.13 -13.45
N LYS A 13 -16.81 -0.75 -14.48
CA LYS A 13 -15.35 -0.81 -14.67
C LYS A 13 -14.65 0.56 -14.81
N TYR A 14 -15.42 1.63 -15.00
CA TYR A 14 -14.94 3.01 -15.16
C TYR A 14 -15.34 3.92 -14.00
N SER A 15 -15.95 3.37 -12.95
CA SER A 15 -16.43 4.16 -11.83
C SER A 15 -15.30 4.47 -10.86
N ASP A 16 -15.28 5.71 -10.36
CA ASP A 16 -14.35 6.12 -9.30
C ASP A 16 -14.64 5.36 -8.00
N TYR A 17 -13.71 4.50 -7.58
CA TYR A 17 -13.84 3.68 -6.38
C TYR A 17 -13.87 4.53 -5.10
N SER A 18 -13.17 5.67 -5.07
CA SER A 18 -13.18 6.59 -3.91
C SER A 18 -14.57 7.18 -3.69
N MET A 19 -15.17 7.78 -4.73
CA MET A 19 -16.53 8.30 -4.65
C MET A 19 -17.56 7.20 -4.36
N ALA A 20 -17.38 6.01 -4.94
CA ALA A 20 -18.27 4.88 -4.68
C ALA A 20 -18.16 4.38 -3.22
N ALA A 21 -16.96 4.36 -2.63
CA ALA A 21 -16.76 4.02 -1.22
C ALA A 21 -17.42 5.03 -0.29
N GLU A 22 -17.24 6.33 -0.55
CA GLU A 22 -17.87 7.40 0.23
C GLU A 22 -19.39 7.32 0.17
N ARG A 23 -19.96 7.16 -1.03
CA ARG A 23 -21.41 7.00 -1.21
C ARG A 23 -21.95 5.77 -0.49
N LEU A 24 -21.20 4.67 -0.48
CA LEU A 24 -21.59 3.45 0.21
C LEU A 24 -21.60 3.64 1.73
N LYS A 25 -20.56 4.30 2.27
CA LYS A 25 -20.39 4.56 3.70
C LYS A 25 -21.38 5.60 4.25
N ASN A 26 -21.66 6.65 3.48
CA ASN A 26 -22.57 7.72 3.87
C ASN A 26 -24.06 7.39 3.65
N ASN A 27 -24.38 6.23 3.09
CA ASN A 27 -25.76 5.82 2.88
C ASN A 27 -26.47 5.54 4.22
N PRO A 28 -27.58 6.24 4.55
CA PRO A 28 -28.27 6.09 5.83
C PRO A 28 -28.70 4.64 6.14
N ARG A 29 -28.94 3.82 5.11
CA ARG A 29 -29.36 2.42 5.29
C ARG A 29 -28.23 1.48 5.72
N HIS A 30 -26.99 1.85 5.41
CA HIS A 30 -25.83 0.98 5.58
C HIS A 30 -24.81 1.54 6.58
N ARG A 31 -24.91 2.83 6.90
CA ARG A 31 -23.96 3.57 7.74
C ARG A 31 -23.68 2.87 9.07
N ASP A 32 -24.72 2.46 9.79
CA ASP A 32 -24.57 1.83 11.10
C ASP A 32 -23.84 0.47 11.03
N TYR A 33 -23.83 -0.19 9.87
CA TYR A 33 -23.06 -1.43 9.66
C TYR A 33 -21.63 -1.18 9.18
N LEU A 34 -21.35 -0.01 8.61
CA LEU A 34 -20.06 0.38 8.02
C LEU A 34 -19.27 1.34 8.90
N GLU A 35 -19.78 1.69 10.08
CA GLU A 35 -19.13 2.58 11.03
C GLU A 35 -17.73 2.09 11.44
N GLY A 36 -17.59 0.78 11.68
CA GLY A 36 -16.31 0.15 12.02
C GLY A 36 -15.39 -0.17 10.84
N VAL A 37 -15.82 0.09 9.60
CA VAL A 37 -15.02 -0.21 8.40
C VAL A 37 -14.33 1.06 7.92
N SER A 38 -13.01 1.01 7.70
CA SER A 38 -12.28 2.16 7.17
C SER A 38 -12.70 2.45 5.72
N GLN A 39 -12.62 3.71 5.30
CA GLN A 39 -12.89 4.06 3.91
C GLN A 39 -11.90 3.35 2.97
N SER A 40 -10.62 3.28 3.34
CA SER A 40 -9.58 2.57 2.60
C SER A 40 -9.89 1.07 2.40
N GLN A 41 -10.53 0.40 3.35
CA GLN A 41 -10.95 -0.99 3.19
C GLN A 41 -12.06 -1.12 2.13
N LEU A 42 -13.02 -0.20 2.11
CA LEU A 42 -14.08 -0.18 1.09
C LEU A 42 -13.52 0.12 -0.30
N GLU A 43 -12.59 1.07 -0.41
CA GLU A 43 -11.90 1.40 -1.66
C GLU A 43 -11.13 0.19 -2.20
N LYS A 44 -10.38 -0.52 -1.34
CA LYS A 44 -9.68 -1.76 -1.71
C LYS A 44 -10.64 -2.81 -2.29
N LEU A 45 -11.79 -3.02 -1.65
CA LEU A 45 -12.79 -3.97 -2.14
C LEU A 45 -13.39 -3.55 -3.49
N LEU A 46 -13.63 -2.26 -3.69
CA LEU A 46 -14.15 -1.72 -4.95
C LEU A 46 -13.13 -1.79 -6.08
N ILE A 47 -11.85 -1.60 -5.80
CA ILE A 47 -10.76 -1.83 -6.77
C ILE A 47 -10.74 -3.30 -7.20
N ILE A 48 -10.75 -4.24 -6.25
CA ILE A 48 -10.80 -5.69 -6.57
C ILE A 48 -12.03 -6.02 -7.43
N LEU A 49 -13.19 -5.42 -7.13
CA LEU A 49 -14.39 -5.59 -7.94
C LEU A 49 -14.22 -5.02 -9.35
N ARG A 50 -13.63 -3.83 -9.49
CA ARG A 50 -13.34 -3.19 -10.79
C ARG A 50 -12.43 -4.10 -11.63
N ASP A 51 -11.35 -4.58 -11.05
CA ASP A 51 -10.37 -5.44 -11.72
C ASP A 51 -11.00 -6.75 -12.17
N HIS A 52 -11.82 -7.37 -11.33
CA HIS A 52 -12.60 -8.56 -11.68
C HIS A 52 -13.56 -8.28 -12.86
N MET A 53 -14.20 -7.11 -12.90
CA MET A 53 -15.03 -6.70 -14.04
C MET A 53 -14.23 -6.42 -15.32
N GLN A 54 -12.92 -6.15 -15.20
CA GLN A 54 -11.99 -5.98 -16.32
C GLN A 54 -11.36 -7.31 -16.78
N GLY A 55 -11.59 -8.40 -16.04
CA GLY A 55 -11.12 -9.74 -16.38
C GLY A 55 -9.84 -10.17 -15.66
N PHE A 56 -9.35 -9.38 -14.70
CA PHE A 56 -8.20 -9.77 -13.88
C PHE A 56 -8.59 -10.81 -12.83
N SER A 57 -7.62 -11.66 -12.47
CA SER A 57 -7.80 -12.64 -11.40
C SER A 57 -7.75 -11.95 -10.03
N LEU A 58 -8.39 -12.56 -9.03
CA LEU A 58 -8.32 -12.07 -7.65
C LEU A 58 -6.87 -12.03 -7.14
N GLU A 59 -6.06 -13.02 -7.51
CA GLU A 59 -4.64 -13.09 -7.13
C GLU A 59 -3.86 -11.89 -7.70
N HIS A 60 -4.13 -11.51 -8.95
CA HIS A 60 -3.52 -10.35 -9.57
C HIS A 60 -3.88 -9.04 -8.84
N SER A 61 -5.17 -8.83 -8.55
CA SER A 61 -5.60 -7.65 -7.78
C SER A 61 -4.98 -7.60 -6.40
N LEU A 62 -4.90 -8.74 -5.69
CA LEU A 62 -4.28 -8.81 -4.36
C LEU A 62 -2.77 -8.56 -4.41
N ALA A 63 -2.08 -9.06 -5.44
CA ALA A 63 -0.66 -8.81 -5.64
C ALA A 63 -0.38 -7.31 -5.83
N SER A 64 -1.26 -6.58 -6.51
CA SER A 64 -1.12 -5.14 -6.72
C SER A 64 -1.09 -4.31 -5.42
N PHE A 65 -1.64 -4.85 -4.32
CA PHE A 65 -1.61 -4.24 -2.99
C PHE A 65 -0.40 -4.64 -2.14
N ARG A 66 0.52 -5.44 -2.68
CA ARG A 66 1.77 -5.78 -2.02
C ARG A 66 2.90 -4.94 -2.62
N LEU A 67 3.85 -4.56 -1.78
CA LEU A 67 5.09 -3.94 -2.23
C LEU A 67 6.08 -5.06 -2.56
N ASP A 68 6.42 -5.18 -3.83
CA ASP A 68 7.45 -6.10 -4.31
C ASP A 68 8.75 -5.30 -4.52
N PRO A 69 9.86 -5.62 -3.80
CA PRO A 69 11.11 -4.88 -3.92
C PRO A 69 11.76 -5.01 -5.31
N ASP A 70 11.44 -6.05 -6.08
CA ASP A 70 12.07 -6.33 -7.37
C ASP A 70 11.26 -5.78 -8.57
N GLU A 71 10.15 -5.10 -8.30
CA GLU A 71 9.25 -4.60 -9.33
C GLU A 71 9.74 -3.30 -9.98
N ASP A 72 9.64 -3.26 -11.31
CA ASP A 72 10.00 -2.08 -12.09
C ASP A 72 8.91 -1.00 -11.99
N LEU A 73 9.05 -0.12 -10.99
CA LEU A 73 8.12 0.96 -10.71
C LEU A 73 8.01 1.99 -11.85
N ASN A 74 8.96 2.01 -12.80
CA ASN A 74 8.93 2.95 -13.93
C ASN A 74 7.90 2.56 -15.00
N LYS A 75 7.36 1.34 -14.95
CA LYS A 75 6.36 0.84 -15.90
C LYS A 75 4.93 0.98 -15.41
N LEU A 76 4.74 1.40 -14.16
CA LEU A 76 3.43 1.56 -13.54
C LEU A 76 2.78 2.87 -13.97
N ASP A 77 1.45 2.87 -13.95
CA ASP A 77 0.67 4.08 -14.14
C ASP A 77 0.69 4.95 -12.87
N ASP A 78 0.43 6.26 -13.02
CA ASP A 78 0.51 7.24 -11.94
C ASP A 78 -0.39 6.87 -10.75
N GLU A 79 -1.57 6.32 -11.03
CA GLU A 79 -2.54 5.89 -10.00
C GLU A 79 -1.98 4.74 -9.15
N GLU A 80 -1.37 3.74 -9.79
CA GLU A 80 -0.80 2.58 -9.12
C GLU A 80 0.44 2.97 -8.32
N LEU A 81 1.26 3.86 -8.88
CA LEU A 81 2.45 4.40 -8.23
C LEU A 81 2.10 5.21 -6.99
N ALA A 82 1.12 6.10 -7.07
CA ALA A 82 0.63 6.87 -5.92
C ALA A 82 0.12 5.97 -4.79
N ARG A 83 -0.56 4.88 -5.13
CA ARG A 83 -1.03 3.90 -4.15
C ARG A 83 0.11 3.18 -3.45
N LYS A 84 1.13 2.72 -4.19
CA LYS A 84 2.32 2.07 -3.59
C LYS A 84 3.10 3.03 -2.72
N LYS A 85 3.24 4.28 -3.15
CA LYS A 85 3.81 5.35 -2.33
C LYS A 85 3.07 5.53 -1.01
N GLY A 86 1.74 5.58 -1.04
CA GLY A 86 0.94 5.69 0.19
C GLY A 86 1.13 4.51 1.15
N GLN A 87 1.34 3.29 0.64
CA GLN A 87 1.67 2.13 1.48
C GLN A 87 3.06 2.25 2.12
N MET A 88 4.05 2.72 1.36
CA MET A 88 5.40 2.98 1.90
C MET A 88 5.35 4.06 2.98
N ASP A 89 4.60 5.14 2.76
CA ASP A 89 4.44 6.23 3.73
C ASP A 89 3.78 5.73 5.03
N GLU A 90 2.76 4.86 4.96
CA GLU A 90 2.13 4.27 6.14
C GLU A 90 3.11 3.40 6.95
N LEU A 91 3.92 2.59 6.28
CA LEU A 91 4.95 1.77 6.92
C LEU A 91 6.07 2.64 7.52
N PHE A 92 6.47 3.69 6.81
CA PHE A 92 7.44 4.65 7.28
C PHE A 92 6.97 5.33 8.57
N GLU A 93 5.78 5.90 8.58
CA GLU A 93 5.23 6.60 9.76
C GLU A 93 5.07 5.67 10.97
N LYS A 94 4.74 4.38 10.75
CA LYS A 94 4.70 3.38 11.82
C LYS A 94 6.08 3.09 12.42
N ASN A 95 7.11 3.05 11.58
CA ASN A 95 8.48 2.75 11.99
C ASN A 95 9.27 4.00 12.40
N ARG A 96 8.70 5.20 12.22
CA ARG A 96 9.37 6.47 12.46
C ARG A 96 9.58 6.70 13.96
N ARG A 97 10.82 6.56 14.41
CA ARG A 97 11.25 6.96 15.75
C ARG A 97 11.39 8.48 15.83
N ARG A 98 10.70 9.11 16.76
CA ARG A 98 10.76 10.56 16.99
C ARG A 98 11.81 10.87 18.05
N LYS A 99 12.43 12.04 17.98
CA LYS A 99 13.40 12.53 18.97
C LYS A 99 12.88 12.50 20.42
N ASN A 100 11.56 12.57 20.62
CA ASN A 100 10.92 12.57 21.92
C ASN A 100 10.49 11.17 22.41
N ASP A 101 10.73 10.12 21.61
CA ASP A 101 10.44 8.75 22.02
C ASP A 101 11.53 8.26 22.97
N LEU A 102 11.14 7.50 24.00
CA LEU A 102 12.07 6.98 25.02
C LEU A 102 13.15 6.06 24.41
N ASP A 103 12.82 5.41 23.29
CA ASP A 103 13.71 4.48 22.56
C ASP A 103 14.53 5.18 21.46
N PHE A 104 14.50 6.51 21.39
CA PHE A 104 15.28 7.28 20.42
C PHE A 104 16.75 7.31 20.84
N VAL A 105 17.60 6.70 20.04
CA VAL A 105 19.06 6.69 20.22
C VAL A 105 19.67 7.56 19.15
N TYR A 106 20.47 8.54 19.59
CA TYR A 106 21.31 9.33 18.68
C TYR A 106 22.40 8.46 18.08
N ASP A 107 22.67 8.66 16.79
CA ASP A 107 23.74 7.97 16.06
C ASP A 107 23.64 6.43 16.18
N LEU A 108 22.42 5.91 16.08
CA LEU A 108 22.18 4.47 16.04
C LEU A 108 22.83 3.87 14.78
N GLU A 109 24.02 3.32 14.95
CA GLU A 109 24.67 2.48 13.94
C GLU A 109 23.94 1.13 13.87
N VAL A 110 23.36 0.83 12.72
CA VAL A 110 22.71 -0.44 12.44
C VAL A 110 23.48 -1.14 11.34
N ASP A 111 24.08 -2.28 11.68
CA ASP A 111 24.68 -3.16 10.68
C ASP A 111 23.57 -3.85 9.89
N PHE A 112 23.35 -3.39 8.66
CA PHE A 112 22.54 -4.12 7.70
C PHE A 112 23.34 -5.36 7.29
N SER A 113 23.07 -6.50 7.93
CA SER A 113 23.68 -7.78 7.55
C SER A 113 23.22 -8.15 6.13
N LYS A 114 23.95 -7.71 5.11
CA LYS A 114 23.73 -8.11 3.71
C LYS A 114 24.20 -9.57 3.60
N PRO A 115 23.34 -10.53 3.20
CA PRO A 115 23.76 -11.92 3.05
C PRO A 115 24.81 -12.11 1.94
N THR A 116 24.92 -11.15 1.01
CA THR A 116 25.98 -11.09 0.01
C THR A 116 26.30 -9.61 -0.21
N GLN A 117 27.46 -9.16 0.25
CA GLN A 117 27.99 -7.85 -0.09
C GLN A 117 28.35 -7.89 -1.58
N GLU A 118 27.46 -7.41 -2.45
CA GLU A 118 27.80 -7.24 -3.87
C GLU A 118 28.98 -6.28 -3.95
N LYS A 119 30.11 -6.77 -4.44
CA LYS A 119 31.31 -5.95 -4.62
C LYS A 119 31.01 -4.90 -5.69
N CYS A 120 30.68 -3.70 -5.25
CA CYS A 120 30.50 -2.57 -6.14
C CYS A 120 31.90 -2.08 -6.53
N SER A 121 32.11 -1.67 -7.79
CA SER A 121 33.41 -1.15 -8.26
C SER A 121 33.91 0.09 -7.50
N TRP A 122 33.07 0.68 -6.65
CA TRP A 122 33.38 1.79 -5.76
C TRP A 122 33.92 1.35 -4.38
N ASP A 123 33.81 0.07 -4.03
CA ASP A 123 34.36 -0.50 -2.78
C ASP A 123 35.86 -0.85 -2.92
N ASP A 124 36.41 -0.84 -4.15
CA ASP A 124 37.82 -1.12 -4.45
C ASP A 124 38.62 0.19 -4.68
N GLU A 125 38.69 1.07 -3.66
CA GLU A 125 39.72 2.11 -3.60
C GLU A 125 40.37 2.12 -2.21
N SER A 126 41.31 1.19 -1.98
CA SER A 126 42.40 1.48 -1.04
C SER A 126 43.35 2.45 -1.72
N ASP A 127 43.22 3.72 -1.37
CA ASP A 127 44.21 4.77 -1.61
C ASP A 127 45.46 4.47 -0.75
N ASP A 128 46.26 3.51 -1.19
CA ASP A 128 47.61 3.27 -0.66
C ASP A 128 48.57 4.31 -1.29
N GLY A 129 48.72 5.48 -0.65
CA GLY A 129 49.76 6.42 -1.07
C GLY A 129 49.80 7.79 -0.39
N PHE A 130 50.30 7.85 0.85
CA PHE A 130 51.00 9.02 1.38
C PHE A 130 52.50 8.73 1.51
#